data_AF-A0A3M1RIA9-F1
#
_entry.id   AF-A0A3M1RIA9-F1
#
_cell.length_a   1.000
_cell.length_b   1.000
_cell.length_c   1.000
_cell.angle_alpha   90.00
_cell.angle_beta   90.00
_cell.angle_gamma   90.00
#
_symmetry.space_group_name_H-M   'P 1'
#
loop_
_entity.id
_entity.type
_entity.pdbx_description
1 polymer ?
#
loop_
_entity_poly.entity_id
_entity_poly.type
_entity_poly.pdbx_seq_one_letter_code
_entity_poly.pdbx_strand_id
1 'polypeptide(L)' 'MKKIHDLETILNLCARVDREFLELDKEEIARLSLYAVEVRYPDESFEVSLDESKRHFEIAGEVRDFVRKKLKEKGWPTHK' A
#
# COMPACT_ATOMS: atom_id res chain seq x y z
N MET A 1 -13.48 -11.62 11.77
CA MET A 1 -12.29 -11.44 10.90
C MET A 1 -11.47 -10.29 11.48
N LYS A 2 -10.16 -10.48 11.71
CA LYS A 2 -9.30 -9.42 12.27
C LYS A 2 -9.15 -8.32 11.21
N LYS A 3 -9.51 -7.07 11.54
CA LYS A 3 -9.17 -5.92 10.69
C LYS A 3 -7.66 -5.71 10.79
N ILE A 4 -6.93 -6.14 9.77
CA ILE A 4 -5.50 -5.91 9.64
C ILE A 4 -5.37 -4.62 8.82
N HIS A 5 -4.89 -3.55 9.45
CA HIS A 5 -4.63 -2.27 8.77
C HIS A 5 -3.16 -2.12 8.37
N ASP A 6 -2.35 -3.15 8.63
CA ASP A 6 -0.95 -3.22 8.28
C ASP A 6 -0.79 -3.75 6.85
N LEU A 7 -0.35 -2.88 5.94
CA LEU A 7 -0.25 -3.22 4.52
C LEU A 7 0.81 -4.30 4.26
N GLU A 8 1.88 -4.37 5.06
CA GLU A 8 2.89 -5.43 4.96
C GLU A 8 2.27 -6.81 5.20
N THR A 9 1.46 -6.93 6.26
CA THR A 9 0.75 -8.16 6.59
C THR A 9 -0.24 -8.54 5.49
N ILE A 10 -0.99 -7.58 4.95
CA ILE A 10 -1.90 -7.83 3.83
C ILE A 10 -1.12 -8.30 2.59
N LEU A 11 -0.01 -7.64 2.26
CA LEU A 11 0.85 -8.02 1.14
C LEU A 11 1.36 -9.45 1.30
N ASN A 12 1.85 -9.81 2.48
CA ASN A 12 2.30 -11.18 2.78
C ASN A 12 1.16 -12.21 2.63
N LEU A 13 -0.07 -11.86 2.99
CA LEU A 13 -1.23 -12.75 2.80
C LEU A 13 -1.57 -12.91 1.32
N CYS A 14 -1.55 -11.83 0.54
CA CYS A 14 -1.75 -11.88 -0.91
C CYS A 14 -0.65 -12.72 -1.59
N ALA A 15 0.61 -12.53 -1.21
CA ALA A 15 1.76 -13.26 -1.76
C ALA A 15 1.71 -14.79 -1.52
N ARG A 16 1.00 -15.24 -0.49
CA ARG A 16 0.74 -16.67 -0.24
C ARG A 16 -0.21 -17.29 -1.25
N VAL A 17 -1.08 -16.47 -1.87
CA VAL A 17 -2.10 -16.91 -2.84
C VAL A 17 -1.63 -16.64 -4.28
N ASP A 18 -1.04 -15.48 -4.52
CA ASP A 18 -0.52 -15.06 -5.82
C ASP A 18 0.89 -14.50 -5.64
N ARG A 19 1.89 -15.24 -6.14
CA ARG A 19 3.31 -14.89 -5.95
C ARG A 19 3.73 -13.63 -6.69
N GLU A 20 2.97 -13.12 -7.66
CA GLU A 20 3.28 -11.86 -8.33
C GLU A 20 3.20 -10.66 -7.38
N PHE A 21 2.52 -10.78 -6.23
CA PHE A 21 2.58 -9.75 -5.19
C PHE A 21 3.99 -9.57 -4.59
N LEU A 22 4.91 -10.51 -4.79
CA LEU A 22 6.32 -10.36 -4.40
C LEU A 22 7.08 -9.38 -5.29
N GLU A 23 6.52 -8.93 -6.42
CA GLU A 23 7.11 -7.91 -7.29
C GLU A 23 6.99 -6.50 -6.70
N LEU A 24 6.07 -6.29 -5.76
CA LEU A 24 5.88 -5.01 -5.08
C LEU A 24 6.95 -4.80 -4.01
N ASP A 25 7.41 -3.56 -3.86
CA ASP A 25 8.37 -3.21 -2.80
C ASP A 25 7.69 -3.28 -1.42
N LYS A 26 8.06 -4.32 -0.68
CA LYS A 26 7.52 -4.60 0.65
C LYS A 26 7.84 -3.51 1.66
N GLU A 27 9.04 -2.93 1.61
CA GLU A 27 9.46 -1.93 2.58
C GLU A 27 8.73 -0.62 2.34
N GLU A 28 8.58 -0.20 1.08
CA GLU A 28 7.80 0.97 0.69
C GLU A 28 6.32 0.83 1.10
N ILE A 29 5.74 -0.36 0.93
CA ILE A 29 4.35 -0.62 1.34
C ILE A 29 4.19 -0.58 2.86
N ALA A 30 5.17 -1.09 3.62
CA ALA A 30 5.17 -0.99 5.07
C ALA A 30 5.23 0.48 5.51
N ARG A 31 6.08 1.30 4.88
CA ARG A 31 6.20 2.75 5.13
C ARG A 31 4.88 3.48 4.96
N LEU A 32 4.06 3.14 3.97
CA LEU A 32 2.72 3.74 3.80
C LEU A 32 1.82 3.59 5.04
N SER A 33 1.92 2.47 5.76
CA SER A 33 1.12 2.23 6.97
C SER A 33 1.59 3.11 8.12
N LEU A 34 2.91 3.28 8.28
CA LEU A 34 3.52 4.16 9.28
C LEU A 34 3.19 5.63 8.99
N TYR A 35 3.44 6.06 7.75
CA TYR A 35 3.16 7.41 7.28
C TYR A 35 1.69 7.82 7.49
N ALA A 36 0.74 6.91 7.23
CA ALA A 36 -0.70 7.15 7.46
C ALA A 36 -1.08 7.32 8.94
N VAL A 37 -0.27 6.81 9.88
CA VAL A 37 -0.45 7.02 11.32
C VAL A 37 0.14 8.38 11.71
N GLU A 38 1.38 8.65 11.30
CA GLU A 38 2.13 9.86 11.67
C GLU A 38 1.44 11.14 11.18
N VAL A 39 0.92 11.16 9.94
CA VAL A 39 0.20 12.33 9.39
C VAL A 39 -1.07 12.68 10.17
N ARG A 40 -1.74 11.70 10.79
CA ARG A 40 -2.99 11.95 11.54
C ARG A 40 -2.75 12.42 12.97
N TYR A 41 -1.60 12.09 13.52
CA TYR A 41 -1.19 12.47 14.87
C TYR A 41 0.24 13.00 14.79
N PRO A 42 0.44 14.16 14.11
CA PRO A 42 1.75 14.76 14.04
C PRO A 42 2.17 15.09 15.47
N ASP A 43 3.23 14.45 15.95
CA ASP A 43 3.92 14.96 17.12
C ASP A 43 4.62 16.27 16.76
N GLU A 44 5.17 16.98 17.75
CA GLU A 44 5.85 18.27 17.52
C GLU A 44 7.07 18.15 16.57
N SER A 45 7.49 16.94 16.20
CA SER A 45 8.70 16.65 15.41
C SER A 45 8.41 16.07 14.01
N PHE A 46 7.16 15.73 13.69
CA PHE A 46 6.81 15.11 12.42
C PHE A 46 6.71 16.16 11.31
N GLU A 47 7.80 16.31 10.55
CA GLU A 47 7.85 17.14 9.36
C GLU A 47 7.74 16.26 8.10
N VAL A 48 6.67 16.45 7.35
CA VAL A 48 6.47 15.78 6.06
C VAL A 48 7.10 16.62 4.95
N SER A 49 8.05 16.05 4.21
CA SER A 49 8.55 16.72 3.01
C SER A 49 7.63 16.49 1.81
N LEU A 50 7.62 17.47 0.89
CA LEU A 50 6.88 17.35 -0.37
C LEU A 50 7.35 16.15 -1.20
N ASP A 51 8.64 15.88 -1.22
CA ASP A 51 9.22 14.80 -2.01
C ASP A 51 8.88 13.42 -1.43
N GLU A 52 8.90 13.30 -0.11
CA GLU A 52 8.40 12.11 0.59
C GLU A 52 6.91 11.89 0.34
N SER A 53 6.09 12.95 0.40
CA SER A 53 4.65 12.86 0.09
C SER A 53 4.41 12.35 -1.34
N LYS A 54 5.15 12.89 -2.32
CA LYS A 54 5.05 12.48 -3.72
C LYS A 54 5.43 11.01 -3.89
N ARG A 55 6.54 10.60 -3.29
CA ARG A 55 7.01 9.20 -3.34
C ARG A 55 5.96 8.24 -2.78
N HIS A 56 5.41 8.52 -1.60
CA HIS A 56 4.35 7.69 -1.01
C HIS A 56 3.08 7.66 -1.89
N PHE A 57 2.71 8.79 -2.50
CA PHE A 57 1.58 8.85 -3.43
C PHE A 57 1.80 7.99 -4.68
N GLU A 58 3.01 8.02 -5.25
CA GLU A 58 3.38 7.20 -6.40
C GLU A 58 3.29 5.70 -6.08
N ILE A 59 3.89 5.26 -4.97
CA ILE A 59 3.84 3.87 -4.51
C ILE A 59 2.40 3.41 -4.30
N ALA A 60 1.57 4.24 -3.63
CA ALA A 60 0.16 3.91 -3.44
C ALA A 60 -0.59 3.76 -4.77
N GLY A 61 -0.24 4.58 -5.78
CA GLY A 61 -0.74 4.48 -7.14
C GLY A 61 -0.35 3.17 -7.84
N GLU A 62 0.92 2.80 -7.75
CA GLU A 62 1.46 1.54 -8.32
C GLU A 62 0.75 0.32 -7.73
N VAL A 63 0.62 0.26 -6.40
CA VAL A 63 -0.08 -0.83 -5.71
C VAL A 63 -1.55 -0.90 -6.13
N ARG A 64 -2.23 0.25 -6.20
CA ARG A 64 -3.62 0.32 -6.66
C ARG A 64 -3.78 -0.23 -8.07
N ASP A 65 -2.89 0.16 -8.99
CA ASP A 65 -2.98 -0.23 -10.38
C ASP A 65 -2.63 -1.71 -10.59
N PHE A 66 -1.65 -2.22 -9.84
CA PHE A 66 -1.35 -3.65 -9.76
C PHE A 66 -2.58 -4.46 -9.29
N VAL A 67 -3.19 -4.07 -8.17
CA VAL A 67 -4.36 -4.79 -7.61
C VAL A 67 -5.55 -4.72 -8.57
N ARG A 68 -5.81 -3.56 -9.20
CA ARG A 68 -6.88 -3.41 -10.20
C ARG A 68 -6.65 -4.32 -11.41
N LYS A 69 -5.42 -4.41 -11.91
CA LYS A 69 -5.05 -5.34 -13.00
C LYS A 69 -5.39 -6.78 -12.60
N LYS A 70 -4.96 -7.21 -11.40
CA LYS A 70 -5.24 -8.55 -10.85
C LYS A 70 -6.73 -8.84 -10.74
N LEU A 71 -7.51 -7.89 -10.22
CA LEU A 71 -8.97 -8.04 -10.12
C LEU A 71 -9.62 -8.20 -11.48
N LYS A 72 -9.20 -7.40 -12.47
CA LYS A 72 -9.71 -7.50 -13.85
C LYS A 72 -9.39 -8.86 -14.48
N GLU A 73 -8.18 -9.37 -14.28
CA GLU A 73 -7.77 -10.72 -14.74
C GLU A 73 -8.62 -11.84 -14.12
N LYS A 74 -9.10 -11.63 -12.88
CA LYS A 74 -10.01 -12.54 -12.18
C LYS A 74 -11.50 -12.33 -12.53
N GLY A 75 -11.81 -11.45 -13.49
CA GLY A 75 -13.18 -11.18 -13.94
C GLY A 75 -13.98 -10.26 -13.01
N TRP A 76 -13.33 -9.58 -12.06
CA TRP A 76 -14.00 -8.62 -11.18
C TRP A 76 -14.19 -7.27 -11.89
N PRO A 77 -15.37 -6.63 -11.75
CA PRO A 77 -15.58 -5.30 -12.29
C PRO A 77 -14.75 -4.28 -11.52
N THR A 78 -13.84 -3.59 -12.22
CA THR A 78 -13.08 -2.47 -11.66
C THR A 78 -13.76 -1.16 -12.07
N HIS A 79 -14.49 -0.52 -11.16
CA HIS A 79 -15.03 0.82 -11.38
C HIS A 79 -13.92 1.86 -11.16
N LYS A 80 -13.86 2.86 -12.04
CA LYS A 80 -12.85 3.92 -11.98
C LYS A 80 -13.11 4.86 -10.82
#